data_AF-A0A7Y4WV61-F1
#
_entry.id   AF-A0A7Y4WV61-F1
#
_cell.length_a   1.000
_cell.length_b   1.000
_cell.length_c   1.000
_cell.angle_alpha   90.00
_cell.angle_beta   90.00
_cell.angle_gamma   90.00
#
_symmetry.space_group_name_H-M   'P 1'
#
loop_
_entity.id
_entity.type
_entity.pdbx_description
1 polymer ?
#
loop_
_entity_poly.entity_id
_entity_poly.type
_entity_poly.pdbx_seq_one_letter_code
_entity_poly.pdbx_strand_id
1 'polypeptide(L)'
;MNGTFRYNFAGKFKGSASQIKILSLGKGKLQVEFDLVYPYIDGTGELSANMGQASGIAEISGDTAIYNSKEDDGCRITIKFVRPGTIRVDQEGGSACGFGHNVTAGGIYIRESKMKPTFESNL
;
A
#
# COMPACT_ATOMS: atom_id res chain seq x y z
N MET A 1 11.92 -4.36 -9.86
CA MET A 1 10.63 -3.80 -9.40
C MET A 1 10.23 -4.38 -8.05
N ASN A 2 10.38 -5.70 -7.90
CA ASN A 2 10.10 -6.44 -6.68
C ASN A 2 10.61 -5.77 -5.41
N GLY A 3 9.87 -5.98 -4.32
CA GLY A 3 10.30 -5.62 -3.00
C GLY A 3 9.15 -5.31 -2.05
N THR A 4 9.54 -5.04 -0.81
CA THR A 4 8.68 -4.46 0.22
C THR A 4 9.01 -2.98 0.33
N PHE A 5 7.99 -2.15 0.22
CA PHE A 5 8.07 -0.69 0.29
C PHE A 5 7.36 -0.23 1.55
N ARG A 6 7.95 0.73 2.26
CA ARG A 6 7.49 1.17 3.57
C ARG A 6 7.29 2.68 3.61
N TYR A 7 6.19 3.11 4.19
CA TYR A 7 5.90 4.49 4.55
C TYR A 7 5.98 4.61 6.07
N ASN A 8 6.99 5.32 6.57
CA ASN A 8 7.17 5.52 8.00
C ASN A 8 6.49 6.82 8.43
N PHE A 9 5.68 6.76 9.48
CA PHE A 9 5.12 7.95 10.10
C PHE A 9 6.19 8.71 10.90
N ALA A 10 6.05 10.03 10.96
CA ALA A 10 6.97 10.92 11.66
C ALA A 10 6.32 11.54 12.91
N GLY A 11 7.13 12.25 13.71
CA GLY A 11 6.65 12.96 14.90
C GLY A 11 6.06 12.02 15.95
N LYS A 12 4.87 12.36 16.45
CA LYS A 12 4.17 11.61 17.53
C LYS A 12 3.80 10.16 17.16
N PHE A 13 3.85 9.81 15.89
CA PHE A 13 3.54 8.47 15.38
C PHE A 13 4.79 7.72 14.88
N LYS A 14 5.98 8.21 15.24
CA LYS A 14 7.24 7.52 14.93
C LYS A 14 7.18 6.10 15.49
N GLY A 15 7.45 5.13 14.62
CA GLY A 15 7.36 3.70 14.93
C GLY A 15 6.22 2.99 14.20
N SER A 16 5.15 3.71 13.86
CA SER A 16 4.10 3.21 12.97
C SER A 16 4.56 3.26 11.51
N ALA A 17 4.05 2.33 10.69
CA ALA A 17 4.33 2.31 9.26
C ALA A 17 3.27 1.55 8.48
N SER A 18 3.07 1.96 7.22
CA SER A 18 2.33 1.21 6.22
C SER A 18 3.32 0.50 5.29
N GLN A 19 2.96 -0.68 4.78
CA GLN A 19 3.80 -1.49 3.89
C GLN A 19 3.05 -1.88 2.62
N ILE A 20 3.80 -1.98 1.52
CA ILE A 20 3.31 -2.45 0.23
C ILE A 20 4.30 -3.46 -0.30
N LYS A 21 3.84 -4.69 -0.55
CA LYS A 21 4.62 -5.73 -1.22
C LYS A 21 4.30 -5.68 -2.71
N ILE A 22 5.34 -5.77 -3.53
CA ILE A 22 5.21 -5.79 -4.99
C ILE A 22 6.04 -6.94 -5.55
N LEU A 23 5.42 -7.76 -6.39
CA LEU A 23 6.08 -8.83 -7.15
C LEU A 23 5.73 -8.72 -8.63
N SER A 24 6.74 -8.60 -9.49
CA SER A 24 6.54 -8.71 -10.93
C SER A 24 6.21 -10.14 -11.33
N LEU A 25 5.11 -10.30 -12.08
CA LEU A 25 4.67 -11.57 -12.65
C LEU A 25 5.01 -11.70 -14.15
N GLY A 26 5.55 -10.64 -14.75
CA GLY A 26 5.73 -10.53 -16.20
C GLY A 26 4.44 -10.15 -16.92
N LYS A 27 4.52 -9.96 -18.26
CA LYS A 27 3.39 -9.61 -19.14
C LYS A 27 2.55 -8.42 -18.65
N GLY A 28 3.21 -7.39 -18.10
CA GLY A 28 2.54 -6.18 -17.62
C GLY A 28 1.70 -6.39 -16.35
N LYS A 29 1.99 -7.40 -15.52
CA LYS A 29 1.27 -7.67 -14.27
C LYS A 29 2.17 -7.67 -13.05
N LEU A 30 1.66 -7.09 -11.96
CA LEU A 30 2.25 -7.14 -10.63
C LEU A 30 1.27 -7.79 -9.65
N GLN A 31 1.74 -8.67 -8.78
CA GLN A 31 1.04 -8.99 -7.56
C GLN A 31 1.37 -7.93 -6.51
N VAL A 32 0.33 -7.38 -5.88
CA VAL A 32 0.42 -6.33 -4.87
C VAL A 32 -0.33 -6.75 -3.60
N GLU A 33 0.19 -6.30 -2.47
CA GLU A 33 -0.45 -6.43 -1.16
C GLU A 33 -0.16 -5.15 -0.38
N PHE A 34 -1.21 -4.62 0.25
CA PHE A 34 -1.21 -3.38 1.01
C PHE A 34 -1.53 -3.72 2.46
N ASP A 35 -0.63 -3.35 3.37
CA ASP A 35 -0.84 -3.38 4.82
C ASP A 35 -0.77 -1.92 5.30
N LEU A 36 -1.94 -1.33 5.55
CA LEU A 36 -2.09 0.11 5.75
C LEU A 36 -2.47 0.42 7.19
N VAL A 37 -1.91 1.51 7.70
CA VAL A 37 -2.08 1.95 9.08
C VAL A 37 -2.49 3.42 9.09
N TYR A 38 -3.46 3.77 9.92
CA TYR A 38 -3.73 5.14 10.35
C TYR A 38 -3.53 5.23 11.87
N PRO A 39 -2.35 5.68 12.35
CA PRO A 39 -2.08 5.78 13.78
C PRO A 39 -2.78 7.01 14.38
N TYR A 40 -3.29 6.86 15.60
CA TYR A 40 -3.93 7.92 16.37
C TYR A 40 -3.69 7.75 17.87
N ILE A 41 -3.95 8.79 18.65
CA ILE A 41 -3.96 8.72 20.11
C ILE A 41 -5.42 8.58 20.53
N ASP A 42 -5.72 7.55 21.31
CA ASP A 42 -7.09 7.28 21.75
C ASP A 42 -7.50 8.13 22.95
N GLY A 43 -8.72 7.90 23.47
CA GLY A 43 -9.26 8.65 24.61
C GLY A 43 -8.49 8.45 25.93
N THR A 44 -7.63 7.45 26.02
CA THR A 44 -6.79 7.18 27.19
C THR A 44 -5.39 7.82 27.08
N GLY A 45 -5.05 8.37 25.91
CA GLY A 45 -3.72 8.90 25.63
C GLY A 45 -2.75 7.87 25.07
N GLU A 46 -3.21 6.65 24.78
CA GLU A 46 -2.39 5.57 24.23
C GLU A 46 -2.36 5.60 22.69
N LEU A 47 -1.26 5.07 22.13
CA LEU A 47 -1.11 4.92 20.68
C LEU A 47 -1.95 3.74 20.21
N SER A 48 -2.89 4.01 19.32
CA SER A 48 -3.73 3.03 18.64
C SER A 48 -3.64 3.23 17.12
N ALA A 49 -4.25 2.31 16.36
CA ALA A 49 -4.29 2.42 14.90
C ALA A 49 -5.54 1.79 14.31
N ASN A 50 -6.08 2.46 13.28
CA ASN A 50 -6.97 1.79 12.32
C ASN A 50 -6.10 1.11 11.27
N MET A 51 -6.52 -0.08 10.86
CA MET A 51 -5.78 -0.92 9.92
C MET A 51 -6.66 -1.24 8.72
N GLY A 52 -6.04 -1.38 7.55
CA GLY A 52 -6.72 -1.77 6.32
C GLY A 52 -5.80 -2.60 5.45
N GLN A 53 -6.37 -3.59 4.76
CA GLN A 53 -5.61 -4.50 3.89
C GLN A 53 -6.28 -4.62 2.52
N ALA A 54 -5.46 -4.86 1.50
CA ALA A 54 -5.91 -5.32 0.20
C ALA A 54 -4.82 -6.12 -0.49
N SER A 55 -5.20 -7.04 -1.38
CA SER A 55 -4.26 -7.74 -2.23
C SER A 55 -4.86 -7.99 -3.61
N GLY A 56 -4.00 -8.27 -4.58
CA GLY A 56 -4.44 -8.70 -5.90
C GLY A 56 -3.45 -8.37 -7.00
N ILE A 57 -3.98 -8.21 -8.21
CA ILE A 57 -3.18 -7.98 -9.42
C ILE A 57 -3.34 -6.52 -9.86
N ALA A 58 -2.21 -5.84 -10.00
CA ALA A 58 -2.12 -4.54 -10.65
C ALA A 58 -1.61 -4.72 -12.09
N GLU A 59 -2.15 -3.93 -13.01
CA GLU A 59 -1.66 -3.84 -14.38
C GLU A 59 -0.62 -2.73 -14.46
N ILE A 60 0.51 -3.00 -15.10
CA ILE A 60 1.60 -2.04 -15.25
C ILE A 60 1.92 -1.76 -16.71
N SER A 61 2.04 -0.47 -17.02
CA SER A 61 2.57 0.06 -18.27
C SER A 61 3.63 1.11 -17.98
N GLY A 62 4.83 0.95 -18.54
CA GLY A 62 5.96 1.82 -18.26
C GLY A 62 6.34 1.85 -16.77
N ASP A 63 6.24 3.02 -16.15
CA ASP A 63 6.57 3.28 -14.74
C ASP A 63 5.35 3.33 -13.82
N THR A 64 4.16 3.00 -14.32
CA THR A 64 2.90 3.23 -13.62
C THR A 64 2.09 1.93 -13.58
N ALA A 65 1.76 1.48 -12.36
CA ALA A 65 0.87 0.37 -12.12
C ALA A 65 -0.48 0.84 -11.56
N ILE A 66 -1.56 0.20 -11.98
CA ILE A 66 -2.92 0.49 -11.54
C ILE A 66 -3.50 -0.78 -10.93
N TYR A 67 -3.89 -0.67 -9.67
CA TYR A 67 -4.71 -1.67 -8.98
C TYR A 67 -6.14 -1.13 -8.88
N ASN A 68 -7.10 -1.93 -9.31
CA ASN A 68 -8.52 -1.68 -9.07
C ASN A 68 -9.03 -2.77 -8.14
N SER A 69 -9.72 -2.37 -7.07
CA SER A 69 -10.46 -3.34 -6.26
C SER A 69 -11.49 -4.05 -7.14
N LYS A 70 -11.58 -5.38 -7.04
CA LYS A 70 -12.64 -6.13 -7.72
C LYS A 70 -13.98 -6.03 -7.02
N GLU A 71 -13.97 -5.63 -5.76
CA GLU A 71 -15.15 -5.60 -4.89
C GLU A 71 -15.85 -4.24 -4.92
N ASP A 72 -15.13 -3.18 -5.34
CA ASP A 72 -15.62 -1.80 -5.35
C ASP A 72 -15.24 -1.07 -6.64
N ASP A 73 -16.24 -0.73 -7.46
CA ASP A 73 -16.08 0.01 -8.73
C ASP A 73 -15.53 1.44 -8.56
N GLY A 74 -15.25 1.88 -7.33
CA GLY A 74 -14.75 3.21 -7.01
C GLY A 74 -13.29 3.27 -6.55
N CYS A 75 -12.65 2.16 -6.18
CA CYS A 75 -11.30 2.19 -5.61
C CYS A 75 -10.22 1.97 -6.68
N ARG A 76 -9.44 3.02 -6.94
CA ARG A 76 -8.27 2.96 -7.82
C ARG A 76 -7.02 3.37 -7.07
N ILE A 77 -6.00 2.52 -7.11
CA ILE A 77 -4.68 2.81 -6.55
C ILE A 77 -3.66 2.88 -7.68
N THR A 78 -3.05 4.04 -7.83
CA THR A 78 -1.99 4.28 -8.81
C THR A 78 -0.65 4.23 -8.11
N ILE A 79 0.24 3.33 -8.55
CA ILE A 79 1.60 3.17 -8.05
C ILE A 79 2.56 3.65 -9.14
N LYS A 80 3.24 4.77 -8.89
CA LYS A 80 4.26 5.31 -9.79
C LYS A 80 5.67 5.01 -9.28
N PHE A 81 6.47 4.34 -10.10
CA PHE A 81 7.88 4.04 -9.83
C PHE A 81 8.76 5.25 -10.15
N VAL A 82 8.78 6.25 -9.27
CA VAL A 82 9.41 7.56 -9.51
C VAL A 82 10.94 7.50 -9.68
N ARG A 83 11.62 6.62 -8.93
CA ARG A 83 13.07 6.37 -9.04
C ARG A 83 13.43 5.04 -8.36
N PRO A 84 14.64 4.49 -8.54
CA PRO A 84 15.02 3.24 -7.90
C PRO A 84 14.81 3.26 -6.39
N GLY A 85 13.81 2.50 -5.92
CA GLY A 85 13.55 2.31 -4.49
C GLY A 85 12.57 3.29 -3.90
N THR A 86 11.93 4.13 -4.72
CA THR A 86 10.87 5.03 -4.28
C THR A 86 9.65 4.82 -5.16
N ILE A 87 8.49 4.68 -4.54
CA ILE A 87 7.20 4.71 -5.21
C ILE A 87 6.35 5.85 -4.65
N ARG A 88 5.58 6.48 -5.52
CA ARG A 88 4.46 7.35 -5.13
C ARG A 88 3.18 6.57 -5.33
N VAL A 89 2.32 6.58 -4.32
CA VAL A 89 1.02 5.93 -4.35
C VAL A 89 -0.04 6.99 -4.21
N ASP A 90 -0.99 6.99 -5.14
CA ASP A 90 -2.17 7.86 -5.14
C ASP A 90 -3.41 6.96 -5.07
N GLN A 91 -4.39 7.35 -4.24
CA GLN A 91 -5.65 6.62 -4.05
C GLN A 91 -6.82 7.51 -4.51
N GLU A 92 -7.67 6.94 -5.34
CA GLU A 92 -8.99 7.48 -5.71
C GLU A 92 -10.08 6.57 -5.13
N GLY A 93 -11.24 7.12 -4.82
CA GLY A 93 -12.38 6.38 -4.27
C GLY A 93 -12.64 6.58 -2.77
N GLY A 94 -11.72 7.18 -2.01
CA GLY A 94 -11.92 7.50 -0.59
C GLY A 94 -12.39 6.27 0.22
N SER A 95 -13.61 6.33 0.76
CA SER A 95 -14.24 5.23 1.52
C SER A 95 -14.54 3.99 0.68
N ALA A 96 -14.66 4.11 -0.64
CA ALA A 96 -14.91 2.99 -1.55
C ALA A 96 -13.72 2.03 -1.63
N CYS A 97 -12.57 2.33 -1.03
CA CYS A 97 -11.47 1.37 -0.92
C CYS A 97 -11.61 0.40 0.26
N GLY A 98 -12.62 0.56 1.12
CA GLY A 98 -12.89 -0.39 2.20
C GLY A 98 -11.82 -0.48 3.30
N PHE A 99 -10.76 0.34 3.26
CA PHE A 99 -9.63 0.26 4.20
C PHE A 99 -9.95 0.61 5.66
N GLY A 100 -11.15 1.11 5.93
CA GLY A 100 -11.54 1.57 7.25
C GLY A 100 -11.27 3.05 7.49
N HIS A 101 -11.67 3.53 8.66
CA HIS A 101 -11.75 4.95 8.96
C HIS A 101 -10.38 5.63 8.91
N ASN A 102 -10.23 6.62 8.03
CA ASN A 102 -9.01 7.41 7.78
C ASN A 102 -7.79 6.64 7.26
N VAL A 103 -7.96 5.35 6.92
CA VAL A 103 -6.89 4.55 6.34
C VAL A 103 -6.79 4.84 4.85
N THR A 104 -5.58 5.15 4.37
CA THR A 104 -5.32 5.40 2.95
C THR A 104 -4.01 4.77 2.50
N ALA A 105 -3.96 4.33 1.25
CA ALA A 105 -2.74 3.87 0.58
C ALA A 105 -1.84 5.04 0.15
N GLY A 106 -2.37 6.26 0.08
CA GLY A 106 -1.68 7.42 -0.47
C GLY A 106 -0.39 7.78 0.29
N GLY A 107 0.71 7.97 -0.44
CA GLY A 107 1.98 8.34 0.17
C GLY A 107 3.22 8.09 -0.70
N ILE A 108 4.39 8.39 -0.14
CA ILE A 108 5.68 8.09 -0.76
C ILE A 108 6.35 6.98 0.04
N TYR A 109 6.52 5.81 -0.58
CA TYR A 109 7.09 4.64 0.08
C TYR A 109 8.53 4.41 -0.39
N ILE A 110 9.37 4.00 0.55
CA ILE A 110 10.77 3.68 0.30
C ILE A 110 10.97 2.17 0.39
N ARG A 111 11.70 1.59 -0.57
CA ARG A 111 11.99 0.16 -0.60
C ARG A 111 12.88 -0.23 0.57
N GLU A 112 12.33 -1.05 1.45
CA GLU A 112 13.00 -1.64 2.60
C GLU A 112 13.73 -2.94 2.19
N SER A 113 13.15 -3.71 1.28
CA SER A 113 13.73 -4.97 0.80
C SER A 113 13.59 -5.13 -0.71
N LYS A 114 14.62 -5.69 -1.36
CA LYS A 114 14.58 -6.12 -2.78
C LYS A 114 14.23 -7.59 -2.95
N MET A 115 14.11 -8.33 -1.85
CA MET A 115 13.81 -9.76 -1.90
C MET A 115 12.45 -9.98 -2.56
N LYS A 116 12.29 -11.15 -3.20
CA LYS A 116 10.99 -11.59 -3.70
C LYS A 116 10.04 -11.68 -2.48
N PRO A 117 8.99 -10.85 -2.39
CA PRO A 117 8.09 -10.92 -1.25
C PRO A 117 7.26 -12.20 -1.29
N THR A 118 6.95 -12.72 -0.10
CA THR A 118 5.94 -13.75 0.10
C THR A 118 4.60 -13.08 0.33
N PHE A 119 3.58 -13.59 -0.34
CA PHE A 119 2.19 -13.20 -0.14
C PHE A 119 1.53 -14.31 0.64
N GLU A 120 0.70 -13.96 1.61
CA GLU A 120 -0.09 -15.00 2.27
C GLU A 120 -1.04 -15.61 1.24
N SER A 121 -0.96 -16.92 1.07
CA SER A 121 -1.94 -17.65 0.27
C SER A 121 -3.23 -17.69 1.07
N ASN A 122 -4.29 -17.06 0.55
CA ASN A 122 -5.64 -17.30 1.03
C ASN A 122 -5.89 -18.82 0.99
N LEU A 123 -5.83 -19.47 2.16
CA LEU A 123 -6.36 -20.82 2.39
C LEU A 123 -7.88 -20.75 2.43
#